data_AF-A0A5C6JHM7-F1
#
_entry.id   AF-A0A5C6JHM7-F1
#
_cell.length_a   1.000
_cell.length_b   1.000
_cell.length_c   1.000
_cell.angle_alpha   90.00
_cell.angle_beta   90.00
_cell.angle_gamma   90.00
#
_symmetry.space_group_name_H-M   'P 1'
#
loop_
_entity.id
_entity.type
_entity.pdbx_description
1 polymer ?
#
loop_
_entity_poly.entity_id
_entity_poly.type
_entity_poly.pdbx_seq_one_letter_code
_entity_poly.pdbx_strand_id
1 'polypeptide(L)'
;MLIEQFSYFTFSCFQCSLENIVKTLSADFLENGKRKLSFRPFVFDLYDNSPLKGGAHFEKAYFFAPATNRNICVMYSNYSDGWNTLARCLSSKLQCDCYNFQITNIDSPDSMNSFQLIQNGIDVRTVYVMKDPKWIFYENGIVQWFEDKSYYKRRLVKNRVNKDILLSYCVKLGFAITEAKFWESKDAILFERIQ
;
A
#
# COMPACT_ATOMS: atom_id res chain seq x y z
N MET A 1 -11.74 -2.33 -14.19
CA MET A 1 -10.28 -2.23 -13.93
C MET A 1 -9.93 -3.28 -12.88
N LEU A 2 -8.72 -3.83 -12.86
CA LEU A 2 -8.35 -4.94 -11.95
C LEU A 2 -8.65 -4.63 -10.47
N ILE A 3 -8.41 -3.40 -10.03
CA ILE A 3 -8.65 -2.99 -8.65
C ILE A 3 -10.14 -2.77 -8.31
N GLU A 4 -11.05 -2.76 -9.28
CA GLU A 4 -12.50 -2.62 -9.05
C GLU A 4 -13.14 -3.88 -8.46
N GLN A 5 -12.45 -5.02 -8.53
CA GLN A 5 -12.93 -6.26 -7.90
C GLN A 5 -12.92 -6.19 -6.37
N PHE A 6 -12.21 -5.22 -5.79
CA PHE A 6 -12.05 -5.07 -4.35
C PHE A 6 -12.94 -3.95 -3.81
N SER A 7 -13.71 -4.23 -2.75
CA SER A 7 -14.34 -3.17 -1.95
C SER A 7 -13.36 -2.47 -1.02
N TYR A 8 -12.24 -3.15 -0.69
CA TYR A 8 -11.14 -2.61 0.08
C TYR A 8 -9.82 -3.18 -0.45
N PHE A 9 -8.94 -2.29 -0.88
CA PHE A 9 -7.63 -2.60 -1.43
C PHE A 9 -6.54 -1.77 -0.74
N THR A 10 -5.40 -2.40 -0.45
CA THR A 10 -4.21 -1.75 0.11
C THR A 10 -2.97 -2.12 -0.67
N PHE A 11 -2.05 -1.17 -0.82
CA PHE A 11 -0.75 -1.42 -1.42
C PHE A 11 0.25 -0.34 -1.00
N SER A 12 1.53 -0.65 -1.17
CA SER A 12 2.63 0.27 -0.93
C SER A 12 3.56 0.33 -2.15
N CYS A 13 4.11 1.50 -2.44
CA CYS A 13 5.12 1.70 -3.47
C CYS A 13 6.41 2.24 -2.85
N PHE A 14 7.46 1.43 -2.83
CA PHE A 14 8.80 1.81 -2.41
C PHE A 14 9.57 2.38 -3.59
N GLN A 15 10.25 3.50 -3.39
CA GLN A 15 11.18 4.11 -4.34
C GLN A 15 12.55 3.40 -4.29
N CYS A 16 12.54 2.08 -4.50
CA CYS A 16 13.73 1.26 -4.58
C CYS A 16 13.48 0.01 -5.46
N SER A 17 14.55 -0.67 -5.85
CA SER A 17 14.47 -1.90 -6.63
C SER A 17 13.95 -3.07 -5.80
N LEU A 18 13.31 -4.02 -6.48
CA LEU A 18 12.94 -5.31 -5.88
C LEU A 18 14.15 -6.03 -5.29
N GLU A 19 15.31 -5.99 -5.96
CA GLU A 19 16.54 -6.62 -5.48
C GLU A 19 16.94 -6.14 -4.08
N ASN A 20 16.85 -4.83 -3.83
CA ASN A 20 17.17 -4.26 -2.52
C ASN A 20 16.19 -4.75 -1.45
N ILE A 21 14.90 -4.79 -1.76
CA ILE A 21 13.87 -5.35 -0.87
C ILE A 21 14.18 -6.81 -0.52
N VAL A 22 14.55 -7.63 -1.50
CA VAL A 22 14.88 -9.05 -1.29
C VAL A 22 16.10 -9.25 -0.41
N LYS A 23 17.16 -8.46 -0.64
CA LYS A 23 18.37 -8.49 0.19
C LYS A 23 18.03 -8.16 1.64
N THR A 24 17.24 -7.11 1.86
CA THR A 24 16.80 -6.71 3.21
C THR A 24 15.89 -7.75 3.87
N LEU A 25 14.90 -8.29 3.16
CA LEU A 25 14.03 -9.34 3.70
C LEU A 25 14.82 -10.60 4.06
N SER A 26 15.75 -11.01 3.21
CA SER A 26 16.60 -12.18 3.43
C SER A 26 17.51 -12.02 4.64
N ALA A 27 18.11 -10.84 4.81
CA ALA A 27 19.05 -10.56 5.89
C ALA A 27 18.36 -10.39 7.25
N ASP A 28 17.21 -9.73 7.29
CA ASP A 28 16.65 -9.21 8.54
C ASP A 28 15.31 -9.84 8.96
N PHE A 29 14.61 -10.53 8.05
CA PHE A 29 13.21 -10.94 8.28
C PHE A 29 12.96 -12.44 8.13
N LEU A 30 13.95 -13.21 7.69
CA LEU A 30 13.91 -14.67 7.58
C LEU A 30 14.46 -15.41 8.81
N GLU A 31 14.88 -14.69 9.85
CA GLU A 31 15.44 -15.31 11.05
C GLU A 31 14.49 -16.32 11.71
N ASN A 32 15.07 -17.41 12.21
CA ASN A 32 14.41 -18.49 12.95
C ASN A 32 13.43 -19.36 12.15
N GLY A 33 13.45 -19.31 10.81
CA GLY A 33 12.70 -20.25 9.96
C GLY A 33 11.18 -20.13 10.02
N LYS A 34 10.64 -19.07 10.65
CA LYS A 34 9.20 -18.82 10.75
C LYS A 34 8.61 -18.19 9.50
N ARG A 35 9.45 -17.68 8.61
CA ARG A 35 9.06 -17.02 7.37
C ARG A 35 9.89 -17.55 6.21
N LYS A 36 9.37 -17.41 5.00
CA LYS A 36 10.07 -17.76 3.76
C LYS A 36 9.81 -16.75 2.66
N LEU A 37 10.70 -16.73 1.68
CA LEU A 37 10.50 -16.08 0.38
C LEU A 37 10.29 -17.15 -0.68
N SER A 38 9.24 -17.01 -1.49
CA SER A 38 8.97 -17.88 -2.63
C SER A 38 8.87 -17.06 -3.90
N PHE A 39 9.67 -17.41 -4.92
CA PHE A 39 9.66 -16.75 -6.22
C PHE A 39 8.52 -17.28 -7.07
N ARG A 40 7.63 -16.41 -7.53
CA ARG A 40 6.50 -16.76 -8.39
C ARG A 40 5.93 -15.53 -9.09
N PRO A 41 5.19 -15.67 -10.20
CA PRO A 41 4.45 -14.55 -10.79
C PRO A 41 3.48 -13.92 -9.79
N PHE A 42 3.29 -12.60 -9.89
CA PHE A 42 2.30 -11.89 -9.10
C PHE A 42 0.89 -12.30 -9.52
N VAL A 43 0.05 -12.57 -8.53
CA VAL A 43 -1.38 -12.78 -8.70
C VAL A 43 -2.11 -12.20 -7.49
N PHE A 44 -3.37 -11.81 -7.69
CA PHE A 44 -4.24 -11.35 -6.62
C PHE A 44 -4.85 -12.54 -5.87
N ASP A 45 -4.02 -13.33 -5.16
CA ASP A 45 -4.45 -14.55 -4.45
C ASP A 45 -4.33 -14.45 -2.91
N LEU A 46 -4.09 -13.24 -2.37
CA LEU A 46 -4.00 -13.03 -0.92
C LEU A 46 -5.37 -12.91 -0.23
N TYR A 47 -6.39 -12.46 -0.96
CA TYR A 47 -7.79 -12.33 -0.53
C TYR A 47 -8.70 -12.03 -1.75
N ASP A 48 -10.00 -12.27 -1.61
CA ASP A 48 -10.97 -12.10 -2.70
C ASP A 48 -11.45 -10.65 -2.86
N ASN A 49 -12.12 -10.09 -1.85
CA ASN A 49 -12.79 -8.77 -1.94
C ASN A 49 -12.19 -7.70 -1.00
N SER A 50 -11.75 -8.11 0.19
CA SER A 50 -11.17 -7.23 1.20
C SER A 50 -10.20 -8.01 2.09
N PRO A 51 -9.09 -7.41 2.54
CA PRO A 51 -8.20 -8.04 3.50
C PRO A 51 -8.91 -8.30 4.83
N LEU A 52 -8.51 -9.37 5.51
CA LEU A 52 -9.05 -9.71 6.83
C LEU A 52 -8.63 -8.66 7.86
N LYS A 53 -9.59 -8.28 8.72
CA LYS A 53 -9.32 -7.41 9.86
C LYS A 53 -8.60 -8.17 10.96
N GLY A 54 -7.75 -7.47 11.70
CA GLY A 54 -6.99 -8.03 12.82
C GLY A 54 -5.80 -8.89 12.39
N GLY A 55 -5.06 -9.40 13.39
CA GLY A 55 -3.79 -10.11 13.19
C GLY A 55 -3.83 -11.62 13.43
N ALA A 56 -5.01 -12.23 13.42
CA ALA A 56 -5.17 -13.67 13.71
C ALA A 56 -4.81 -14.58 12.52
N HIS A 57 -4.52 -14.03 11.35
CA HIS A 57 -4.08 -14.77 10.16
C HIS A 57 -2.57 -14.62 9.96
N PHE A 58 -1.97 -15.63 9.31
CA PHE A 58 -0.54 -15.58 8.99
C PHE A 58 -0.24 -14.52 7.96
N GLU A 59 0.78 -13.72 8.25
CA GLU A 59 1.19 -12.63 7.40
C GLU A 59 1.64 -13.11 6.01
N LYS A 60 1.16 -12.42 4.97
CA LYS A 60 1.56 -12.63 3.58
C LYS A 60 1.69 -11.29 2.87
N ALA A 61 2.76 -11.14 2.09
CA ALA A 61 2.93 -10.01 1.20
C ALA A 61 3.64 -10.43 -0.09
N TYR A 62 3.13 -9.97 -1.22
CA TYR A 62 3.90 -9.93 -2.45
C TYR A 62 4.78 -8.70 -2.49
N PHE A 63 5.97 -8.86 -3.05
CA PHE A 63 6.85 -7.81 -3.50
C PHE A 63 7.16 -8.01 -4.98
N PHE A 64 7.02 -6.96 -5.79
CA PHE A 64 7.33 -7.05 -7.21
C PHE A 64 7.67 -5.68 -7.81
N ALA A 65 8.43 -5.68 -8.90
CA ALA A 65 8.62 -4.50 -9.71
C ALA A 65 7.57 -4.47 -10.84
N PRO A 66 6.74 -3.42 -10.98
CA PRO A 66 5.83 -3.27 -12.10
C PRO A 66 6.53 -3.37 -13.45
N ALA A 67 5.89 -3.99 -14.45
CA ALA A 67 6.43 -4.04 -15.81
C ALA A 67 6.61 -2.64 -16.43
N THR A 68 5.87 -1.64 -15.93
CA THR A 68 5.94 -0.24 -16.36
C THR A 68 7.08 0.56 -15.71
N ASN A 69 7.57 0.14 -14.54
CA ASN A 69 8.61 0.86 -13.81
C ASN A 69 9.40 -0.09 -12.90
N ARG A 70 10.64 -0.40 -13.28
CA ARG A 70 11.52 -1.32 -12.52
C ARG A 70 12.27 -0.64 -11.37
N ASN A 71 12.17 0.69 -11.23
CA ASN A 71 12.82 1.45 -10.16
C ASN A 71 11.96 1.54 -8.89
N ILE A 72 10.73 1.01 -8.93
CA ILE A 72 9.85 0.91 -7.78
C ILE A 72 9.58 -0.55 -7.45
N CYS A 73 9.35 -0.83 -6.16
CA CYS A 73 8.85 -2.10 -5.68
C CYS A 73 7.47 -1.89 -5.09
N VAL A 74 6.48 -2.66 -5.55
CA VAL A 74 5.13 -2.67 -5.00
C VAL A 74 5.03 -3.77 -3.96
N MET A 75 4.46 -3.44 -2.80
CA MET A 75 4.03 -4.41 -1.81
C MET A 75 2.51 -4.51 -1.80
N TYR A 76 2.00 -5.73 -1.82
CA TYR A 76 0.59 -6.07 -1.69
C TYR A 76 0.45 -7.13 -0.60
N SER A 77 -0.22 -6.81 0.50
CA SER A 77 -0.29 -7.69 1.68
C SER A 77 -1.72 -8.08 2.03
N ASN A 78 -1.88 -9.16 2.79
CA ASN A 78 -3.18 -9.62 3.28
C ASN A 78 -3.71 -8.84 4.50
N TYR A 79 -3.01 -7.78 4.92
CA TYR A 79 -3.42 -6.96 6.05
C TYR A 79 -4.24 -5.74 5.64
N SER A 80 -5.28 -5.48 6.42
CA SER A 80 -6.13 -4.30 6.24
C SER A 80 -5.40 -2.97 6.41
N ASP A 81 -4.29 -2.90 7.15
CA ASP A 81 -3.46 -1.70 7.24
C ASP A 81 -2.36 -1.63 6.14
N GLY A 82 -2.37 -2.57 5.19
CA GLY A 82 -1.32 -2.72 4.19
C GLY A 82 0.00 -3.24 4.78
N TRP A 83 0.02 -3.69 6.04
CA TRP A 83 1.21 -4.06 6.81
C TRP A 83 2.16 -2.87 7.01
N ASN A 84 1.59 -1.78 7.51
CA ASN A 84 2.24 -0.48 7.65
C ASN A 84 3.59 -0.55 8.40
N THR A 85 3.66 -1.37 9.44
CA THR A 85 4.89 -1.58 10.22
C THR A 85 6.02 -2.16 9.37
N LEU A 86 5.74 -3.13 8.50
CA LEU A 86 6.75 -3.68 7.60
C LEU A 86 7.22 -2.62 6.59
N ALA A 87 6.29 -1.84 6.04
CA ALA A 87 6.62 -0.74 5.14
C ALA A 87 7.55 0.30 5.80
N ARG A 88 7.28 0.66 7.06
CA ARG A 88 8.15 1.58 7.83
C ARG A 88 9.54 0.99 8.06
N CYS A 89 9.62 -0.27 8.48
CA CYS A 89 10.90 -0.96 8.70
C CYS A 89 11.73 -1.04 7.41
N LEU A 90 11.11 -1.41 6.28
CA LEU A 90 11.80 -1.49 4.99
C LEU A 90 12.26 -0.12 4.50
N SER A 91 11.40 0.91 4.59
CA SER A 91 11.78 2.29 4.28
C SER A 91 12.97 2.77 5.11
N SER A 92 13.00 2.43 6.42
CA SER A 92 14.13 2.75 7.30
C SER A 92 15.42 2.04 6.90
N LYS A 93 15.38 0.73 6.67
CA LYS A 93 16.58 -0.06 6.33
C LYS A 93 17.14 0.30 4.95
N LEU A 94 16.26 0.62 4.00
CA LEU A 94 16.63 0.94 2.62
C LEU A 94 16.89 2.42 2.38
N GLN A 95 16.61 3.28 3.37
CA GLN A 95 16.68 4.74 3.24
C GLN A 95 15.95 5.23 1.99
N CYS A 96 14.70 4.79 1.83
CA CYS A 96 13.87 5.09 0.67
C CYS A 96 12.48 5.60 1.05
N ASP A 97 11.87 6.31 0.11
CA ASP A 97 10.49 6.77 0.22
C ASP A 97 9.53 5.59 -0.02
N CYS A 98 8.46 5.52 0.78
CA CYS A 98 7.38 4.55 0.64
C CYS A 98 6.02 5.26 0.69
N TYR A 99 5.22 5.05 -0.35
CA TYR A 99 3.86 5.57 -0.46
C TYR A 99 2.87 4.46 -0.16
N ASN A 100 2.13 4.56 0.94
CA ASN A 100 1.09 3.60 1.31
C ASN A 100 -0.28 4.16 0.93
N PHE A 101 -1.13 3.32 0.37
CA PHE A 101 -2.49 3.66 0.01
C PHE A 101 -3.48 2.65 0.58
N GLN A 102 -4.60 3.16 1.10
CA GLN A 102 -5.79 2.39 1.43
C GLN A 102 -6.96 2.97 0.66
N ILE A 103 -7.59 2.14 -0.16
CA ILE A 103 -8.67 2.54 -1.05
C ILE A 103 -9.89 1.69 -0.73
N THR A 104 -11.00 2.33 -0.36
CA THR A 104 -12.27 1.66 -0.11
C THR A 104 -13.39 2.29 -0.91
N ASN A 105 -14.39 1.48 -1.24
CA ASN A 105 -15.66 2.00 -1.72
C ASN A 105 -16.37 2.75 -0.58
N ILE A 106 -17.04 3.86 -0.93
CA ILE A 106 -17.65 4.79 0.04
C ILE A 106 -18.78 4.15 0.85
N ASP A 107 -19.41 3.11 0.29
CA ASP A 107 -20.51 2.37 0.91
C ASP A 107 -20.04 1.25 1.84
N SER A 108 -18.72 1.01 1.94
CA SER A 108 -18.17 0.06 2.88
C SER A 108 -18.49 0.49 4.33
N PRO A 109 -18.92 -0.43 5.21
CA PRO A 109 -19.21 -0.13 6.62
C PRO A 109 -18.03 0.55 7.34
N ASP A 110 -16.81 0.14 6.99
CA ASP A 110 -15.54 0.66 7.51
C ASP A 110 -14.77 1.40 6.42
N SER A 111 -15.47 2.26 5.67
CA SER A 111 -14.84 3.03 4.60
C SER A 111 -13.69 3.88 5.16
N MET A 112 -12.50 3.63 4.62
CA MET A 112 -11.24 4.30 4.88
C MET A 112 -10.56 4.58 3.54
N ASN A 113 -10.34 5.85 3.22
CA ASN A 113 -9.52 6.26 2.09
C ASN A 113 -8.35 7.06 2.65
N SER A 114 -7.13 6.54 2.48
CA SER A 114 -5.93 7.14 3.03
C SER A 114 -4.76 7.07 2.06
N PHE A 115 -3.84 8.01 2.25
CA PHE A 115 -2.47 7.81 1.83
C PHE A 115 -1.50 8.23 2.94
N GLN A 116 -0.32 7.63 2.90
CA GLN A 116 0.79 7.98 3.77
C GLN A 116 2.10 7.99 2.99
N LEU A 117 2.95 8.98 3.23
CA LEU A 117 4.34 9.00 2.80
C LEU A 117 5.24 8.73 4.00
N ILE A 118 6.06 7.69 3.87
CA ILE A 118 7.13 7.34 4.80
C ILE A 118 8.45 7.66 4.12
N GLN A 119 9.34 8.41 4.78
CA GLN A 119 10.70 8.67 4.31
C GLN A 119 11.68 8.18 5.36
N ASN A 120 12.56 7.26 4.97
CA ASN A 120 13.60 6.69 5.86
C ASN A 120 13.02 6.13 7.18
N GLY A 121 11.82 5.55 7.13
CA GLY A 121 11.10 5.03 8.29
C GLY A 121 10.34 6.06 9.13
N ILE A 122 10.25 7.31 8.68
CA ILE A 122 9.52 8.38 9.37
C ILE A 122 8.26 8.74 8.58
N ASP A 123 7.12 8.80 9.25
CA ASP A 123 5.85 9.20 8.65
C ASP A 123 5.85 10.72 8.43
N VAL A 124 6.11 11.18 7.20
CA VAL A 124 6.24 12.62 6.88
C VAL A 124 4.93 13.27 6.44
N ARG A 125 3.99 12.47 5.94
CA ARG A 125 2.65 12.92 5.56
C ARG A 125 1.67 11.78 5.74
N THR A 126 0.59 12.04 6.45
CA THR A 126 -0.55 11.11 6.61
C THR A 126 -1.83 11.89 6.37
N VAL A 127 -2.68 11.40 5.46
CA VAL A 127 -4.00 11.99 5.21
C VAL A 127 -5.01 10.87 5.06
N TYR A 128 -6.13 10.98 5.77
CA TYR A 128 -7.21 10.03 5.61
C TYR A 128 -8.60 10.61 5.83
N VAL A 129 -9.57 9.93 5.24
CA VAL A 129 -10.97 10.03 5.60
C VAL A 129 -11.45 8.64 5.98
N MET A 130 -12.03 8.52 7.17
CA MET A 130 -12.62 7.27 7.66
C MET A 130 -14.04 7.48 8.18
N LYS A 131 -14.83 6.42 8.19
CA LYS A 131 -16.16 6.38 8.78
C LYS A 131 -16.14 5.59 10.08
N ASP A 132 -16.29 6.28 11.22
CA ASP A 132 -16.39 5.65 12.55
C ASP A 132 -17.02 6.61 13.59
N PRO A 133 -18.27 6.39 14.04
CA PRO A 133 -19.45 6.11 13.20
C PRO A 133 -19.79 7.27 12.25
N LYS A 134 -19.16 8.44 12.42
CA LYS A 134 -19.27 9.62 11.55
C LYS A 134 -18.03 9.71 10.66
N TRP A 135 -18.12 10.53 9.61
CA TRP A 135 -16.97 10.82 8.76
C TRP A 135 -15.96 11.70 9.50
N ILE A 136 -14.73 11.21 9.61
CA ILE A 136 -13.59 11.90 10.23
C ILE A 136 -12.57 12.15 9.13
N PHE A 137 -12.03 13.37 9.08
CA PHE A 137 -10.88 13.72 8.25
C PHE A 137 -9.69 14.02 9.17
N TYR A 138 -8.55 13.47 8.81
CA TYR A 138 -7.28 13.71 9.50
C TYR A 138 -6.21 14.06 8.47
N GLU A 139 -5.37 15.01 8.82
CA GLU A 139 -4.13 15.29 8.10
C GLU A 139 -3.01 15.61 9.09
N ASN A 140 -1.81 15.16 8.78
CA ASN A 140 -0.59 15.49 9.51
C ASN A 140 0.60 15.55 8.55
N GLY A 141 1.53 16.47 8.77
CA GLY A 141 2.71 16.67 7.93
C GLY A 141 2.48 17.59 6.73
N ILE A 142 3.54 17.80 5.93
CA ILE A 142 3.56 18.79 4.84
C ILE A 142 2.80 18.27 3.62
N VAL A 143 1.97 19.13 3.02
CA VAL A 143 1.25 18.84 1.77
C VAL A 143 2.25 18.62 0.64
N GLN A 144 2.13 17.49 -0.04
CA GLN A 144 2.99 17.08 -1.13
C GLN A 144 2.56 17.69 -2.46
N TRP A 145 3.49 17.80 -3.40
CA TRP A 145 3.28 18.45 -4.70
C TRP A 145 2.18 17.80 -5.56
N PHE A 146 1.90 16.51 -5.36
CA PHE A 146 0.87 15.78 -6.09
C PHE A 146 -0.54 15.99 -5.49
N GLU A 147 -0.62 16.47 -4.25
CA GLU A 147 -1.89 16.69 -3.55
C GLU A 147 -2.64 17.91 -4.10
N ASP A 148 -3.97 17.88 -4.02
CA ASP A 148 -4.81 19.07 -4.22
C ASP A 148 -5.45 19.48 -2.89
N LYS A 149 -4.87 20.49 -2.26
CA LYS A 149 -5.31 20.99 -0.94
C LYS A 149 -6.74 21.54 -0.96
N SER A 150 -7.29 21.91 -2.11
CA SER A 150 -8.67 22.40 -2.20
C SER A 150 -9.67 21.33 -1.76
N TYR A 151 -9.36 20.05 -1.97
CA TYR A 151 -10.21 18.93 -1.58
C TYR A 151 -10.38 18.84 -0.06
N TYR A 152 -9.35 19.15 0.71
CA TYR A 152 -9.36 19.06 2.18
C TYR A 152 -10.28 20.09 2.85
N LYS A 153 -10.68 21.12 2.09
CA LYS A 153 -11.61 22.17 2.54
C LYS A 153 -13.06 21.91 2.12
N ARG A 154 -13.36 20.80 1.44
CA ARG A 154 -14.73 20.48 1.00
C ARG A 154 -15.69 20.37 2.18
N ARG A 155 -16.93 20.84 1.98
CA ARG A 155 -17.99 20.83 2.99
C ARG A 155 -18.30 19.42 3.50
N LEU A 156 -18.42 18.45 2.60
CA LEU A 156 -18.66 17.05 2.96
C LEU A 156 -17.33 16.36 3.25
N VAL A 157 -17.14 15.92 4.50
CA VAL A 157 -15.91 15.25 4.97
C VAL A 157 -15.56 14.03 4.11
N LYS A 158 -16.56 13.21 3.77
CA LYS A 158 -16.43 12.04 2.90
C LYS A 158 -15.84 12.33 1.50
N ASN A 159 -15.85 13.60 1.07
CA ASN A 159 -15.34 14.03 -0.23
C ASN A 159 -13.93 14.66 -0.14
N ARG A 160 -13.31 14.73 1.04
CA ARG A 160 -11.99 15.36 1.25
C ARG A 160 -10.85 14.45 0.83
N VAL A 161 -10.99 13.15 1.04
CA VAL A 161 -10.17 12.08 0.49
C VAL A 161 -11.11 10.95 0.14
N ASN A 162 -11.05 10.48 -1.10
CA ASN A 162 -11.86 9.38 -1.60
C ASN A 162 -11.08 8.63 -2.69
N LYS A 163 -11.66 7.53 -3.19
CA LYS A 163 -11.05 6.70 -4.22
C LYS A 163 -10.54 7.52 -5.41
N ASP A 164 -11.38 8.35 -6.03
CA ASP A 164 -11.00 9.12 -7.23
C ASP A 164 -9.81 10.07 -6.98
N ILE A 165 -9.80 10.72 -5.80
CA ILE A 165 -8.68 11.59 -5.40
C ILE A 165 -7.40 10.76 -5.28
N LEU A 166 -7.45 9.61 -4.60
CA LEU A 166 -6.29 8.73 -4.42
C LEU A 166 -5.79 8.17 -5.76
N LEU A 167 -6.70 7.80 -6.67
CA LEU A 167 -6.34 7.41 -8.03
C LEU A 167 -5.62 8.54 -8.76
N SER A 168 -6.09 9.78 -8.64
CA SER A 168 -5.43 10.94 -9.24
C SER A 168 -4.02 11.18 -8.67
N TYR A 169 -3.83 10.93 -7.38
CA TYR A 169 -2.51 11.04 -6.73
C TYR A 169 -1.56 9.96 -7.23
N CYS A 170 -2.05 8.72 -7.36
CA CYS A 170 -1.30 7.61 -7.95
C CYS A 170 -0.82 7.95 -9.37
N VAL A 171 -1.70 8.49 -10.21
CA VAL A 171 -1.33 8.91 -11.58
C VAL A 171 -0.22 9.96 -11.58
N LYS A 172 -0.32 11.00 -10.74
CA LYS A 172 0.72 12.04 -10.63
C LYS A 172 2.06 11.46 -10.15
N LEU A 173 2.03 10.47 -9.26
CA LEU A 173 3.21 9.74 -8.79
C LEU A 173 3.78 8.73 -9.81
N GLY A 174 3.10 8.53 -10.95
CA GLY A 174 3.49 7.53 -11.96
C GLY A 174 3.08 6.10 -11.59
N PHE A 175 2.19 5.92 -10.62
CA PHE A 175 1.62 4.62 -10.23
C PHE A 175 0.32 4.38 -11.02
N ALA A 176 0.45 3.76 -12.20
CA ALA A 176 -0.67 3.45 -13.09
C ALA A 176 -1.52 2.27 -12.59
N ILE A 177 -2.03 2.33 -11.36
CA ILE A 177 -2.67 1.20 -10.65
C ILE A 177 -3.99 0.73 -11.27
N THR A 178 -4.58 1.51 -12.18
CA THR A 178 -5.77 1.12 -12.93
C THR A 178 -5.43 0.27 -14.15
N GLU A 179 -4.16 0.24 -14.57
CA GLU A 179 -3.67 -0.50 -15.72
C GLU A 179 -3.19 -1.91 -15.32
N ALA A 180 -3.55 -2.92 -16.11
CA ALA A 180 -3.13 -4.29 -15.85
C ALA A 180 -1.60 -4.46 -15.85
N LYS A 181 -0.93 -3.71 -16.73
CA LYS A 181 0.53 -3.75 -16.87
C LYS A 181 1.28 -3.29 -15.62
N PHE A 182 0.66 -2.47 -14.78
CA PHE A 182 1.26 -2.08 -13.50
C PHE A 182 1.35 -3.28 -12.54
N TRP A 183 0.33 -4.14 -12.54
CA TRP A 183 0.24 -5.32 -11.68
C TRP A 183 0.89 -6.57 -12.29
N GLU A 184 1.42 -6.47 -13.51
CA GLU A 184 2.01 -7.61 -14.20
C GLU A 184 3.49 -7.76 -13.80
N SER A 185 3.83 -8.91 -13.20
CA SER A 185 5.22 -9.28 -12.91
C SER A 185 5.39 -10.79 -12.88
N LYS A 186 6.39 -11.29 -13.60
CA LYS A 186 6.81 -12.71 -13.58
C LYS A 186 7.80 -13.01 -12.44
N ASP A 187 8.46 -11.97 -11.94
CA ASP A 187 9.57 -12.06 -11.00
C ASP A 187 9.14 -11.58 -9.60
N ALA A 188 7.89 -11.82 -9.22
CA ALA A 188 7.40 -11.44 -7.90
C ALA A 188 7.90 -12.41 -6.83
N ILE A 189 7.82 -11.95 -5.58
CA ILE A 189 8.26 -12.72 -4.41
C ILE A 189 7.15 -12.67 -3.38
N LEU A 190 6.72 -13.85 -2.98
CA LEU A 190 5.81 -14.04 -1.87
C LEU A 190 6.62 -14.19 -0.58
N PHE A 191 6.48 -13.22 0.31
CA PHE A 191 6.95 -13.28 1.68
C PHE A 191 5.80 -13.74 2.56
N GLU A 192 5.97 -14.89 3.23
CA GLU A 192 4.91 -15.44 4.07
C GLU A 192 5.45 -16.07 5.35
N ARG A 193 4.64 -15.98 6.41
CA ARG A 193 4.85 -16.76 7.63
C ARG A 193 4.35 -18.19 7.45
N ILE A 194 5.15 -19.13 7.94
CA ILE A 194 4.91 -20.58 7.83
C ILE A 194 4.67 -21.26 9.18
N GLN A 195 4.95 -20.58 10.31
CA GLN A 195 4.75 -21.09 11.67
C GLN A 195 4.51 -19.96 12.68
#